data_AF-A0A3D9YXN5-F1
#
_entry.id   AF-A0A3D9YXN5-F1
#
_cell.length_a   1.000
_cell.length_b   1.000
_cell.length_c   1.000
_cell.angle_alpha   90.00
_cell.angle_beta   90.00
_cell.angle_gamma   90.00
#
_symmetry.space_group_name_H-M   'P 1'
#
loop_
_entity.id
_entity.type
_entity.pdbx_description
1 polymer ?
#
loop_
_entity_poly.entity_id
_entity_poly.type
_entity_poly.pdbx_seq_one_letter_code
_entity_poly.pdbx_strand_id
1 'polypeptide(L)'
;MSERKISDVAKEVGVTPGTLRQWEKYGVLTPIRAPSGHRSYTPEQIDKANEIARLRNTGGLSLAEIKSHLGAAGASKDPLRGGDLTSRMLSPGAQVRRRRLERGLSLQKLASDLGVSASTLSTFERTSKGASVKLLRTLADYFGITITQLSAAPQPAVMGPVRRNEGQRLTNLGEGIVVRAIATGDRMMDCKEWNLAPGAQSSGSYNHAGEEFVFVLSGCLELSVDGIGSVRLFAGDSLYFESVRKHSWINPGLETCQVLWVNTPASF
;
A
#
# COMPACT_ATOMS: atom_id res chain seq x y z
N MET A 1 -2.98 -7.73 42.05
CA MET A 1 -2.31 -7.21 40.82
C MET A 1 -1.47 -6.01 41.24
N SER A 2 -0.21 -5.94 40.84
CA SER A 2 0.71 -4.89 41.31
C SER A 2 0.39 -3.56 40.62
N GLU A 3 -0.15 -2.60 41.39
CA GLU A 3 -0.44 -1.24 40.94
C GLU A 3 0.85 -0.43 40.78
N ARG A 4 1.13 0.10 39.57
CA ARG A 4 2.39 0.80 39.28
C ARG A 4 2.19 2.29 39.07
N LYS A 5 3.02 3.10 39.74
CA LYS A 5 2.95 4.56 39.70
C LYS A 5 3.53 5.12 38.40
N ILE A 6 3.06 6.31 38.02
CA ILE A 6 3.48 6.99 36.77
C ILE A 6 4.99 7.19 36.65
N SER A 7 5.72 7.39 37.76
CA SER A 7 7.17 7.56 37.76
C SER A 7 7.90 6.30 37.29
N ASP A 8 7.39 5.14 37.67
CA ASP A 8 8.03 3.86 37.44
C ASP A 8 7.74 3.41 36.00
N VAL A 9 6.50 3.61 35.56
CA VAL A 9 6.09 3.37 34.17
C VAL A 9 6.83 4.30 33.21
N ALA A 10 7.00 5.58 33.55
CA ALA A 10 7.73 6.52 32.71
C ALA A 10 9.20 6.08 32.50
N LYS A 11 9.87 5.66 33.57
CA LYS A 11 11.25 5.14 33.49
C LYS A 11 11.33 3.88 32.63
N GLU A 12 10.40 2.95 32.80
CA GLU A 12 10.37 1.70 32.04
C GLU A 12 10.11 1.91 30.55
N VAL A 13 9.17 2.78 30.23
CA VAL A 13 8.80 3.13 28.85
C VAL A 13 9.85 4.04 28.18
N GLY A 14 10.80 4.57 28.95
CA GLY A 14 11.84 5.46 28.44
C GLY A 14 11.35 6.87 28.10
N VAL A 15 10.31 7.36 28.80
CA VAL A 15 9.72 8.70 28.60
C VAL A 15 9.63 9.47 29.92
N THR A 16 9.29 10.76 29.87
CA THR A 16 9.06 11.53 31.10
C THR A 16 7.65 11.30 31.66
N PRO A 17 7.42 11.44 32.98
CA PRO A 17 6.07 11.44 33.54
C PRO A 17 5.15 12.52 32.94
N GLY A 18 5.72 13.64 32.46
CA GLY A 18 4.99 14.68 31.74
C GLY A 18 4.45 14.19 30.39
N THR A 19 5.21 13.37 29.68
CA THR A 19 4.83 12.75 28.40
C THR A 19 3.64 11.80 28.58
N LEU A 20 3.65 10.97 29.63
CA LEU A 20 2.50 10.10 29.94
C LEU A 20 1.23 10.89 30.30
N ARG A 21 1.36 12.02 31.01
CA ARG A 21 0.24 12.93 31.28
C ARG A 21 -0.31 13.57 30.00
N GLN A 22 0.57 13.89 29.05
CA GLN A 22 0.16 14.40 27.74
C GLN A 22 -0.64 13.31 26.97
N TRP A 23 -0.21 12.06 27.02
CA TRP A 23 -0.90 10.94 26.36
C TRP A 23 -2.30 10.69 26.91
N GLU A 24 -2.47 10.82 28.22
CA GLU A 24 -3.80 10.84 28.87
C GLU A 24 -4.66 11.99 28.37
N LYS A 25 -4.11 13.22 28.31
CA LYS A 25 -4.87 14.39 27.83
C LYS A 25 -5.36 14.22 26.38
N TYR A 26 -4.58 13.58 25.52
CA TYR A 26 -4.98 13.26 24.14
C TYR A 26 -5.86 12.01 24.03
N GLY A 27 -6.01 11.24 25.12
CA GLY A 27 -6.84 10.06 25.19
C GLY A 27 -6.26 8.82 24.50
N VAL A 28 -4.95 8.77 24.29
CA VAL A 28 -4.27 7.58 23.73
C VAL A 28 -3.88 6.57 24.81
N LEU A 29 -3.71 7.02 26.05
CA LEU A 29 -3.42 6.18 27.22
C LEU A 29 -4.27 6.62 28.40
N THR A 30 -5.11 5.74 28.95
CA THR A 30 -6.01 6.10 30.05
C THR A 30 -5.60 5.36 31.31
N PRO A 31 -4.97 6.00 32.31
CA PRO A 31 -4.60 5.36 33.57
C PRO A 31 -5.80 5.13 34.48
N ILE A 32 -5.68 4.18 35.40
CA ILE A 32 -6.63 4.00 36.51
C ILE A 32 -6.29 5.00 37.62
N ARG A 33 -7.31 5.46 38.36
CA ARG A 33 -7.11 6.22 39.60
C ARG A 33 -7.18 5.28 40.79
N ALA A 34 -6.07 5.16 41.52
CA ALA A 34 -6.03 4.42 42.76
C ALA A 34 -6.89 5.14 43.82
N PRO A 35 -7.34 4.45 44.90
CA PRO A 35 -8.12 5.06 45.97
C PRO A 35 -7.45 6.29 46.61
N SER A 36 -6.12 6.38 46.56
CA SER A 36 -5.32 7.52 47.00
C SER A 36 -5.30 8.71 46.02
N GLY A 37 -6.06 8.67 44.92
CA GLY A 37 -6.15 9.72 43.89
C GLY A 37 -5.02 9.74 42.85
N HIS A 38 -3.99 8.92 43.03
CA HIS A 38 -2.82 8.86 42.15
C HIS A 38 -3.09 8.00 40.90
N ARG A 39 -2.38 8.27 39.80
CA ARG A 39 -2.45 7.47 38.56
C ARG A 39 -1.72 6.15 38.74
N SER A 40 -2.42 5.05 38.47
CA SER A 40 -1.92 3.69 38.44
C SER A 40 -2.11 3.09 37.05
N TYR A 41 -1.20 2.23 36.64
CA TYR A 41 -1.23 1.58 35.33
C TYR A 41 -1.26 0.06 35.49
N THR A 42 -2.16 -0.58 34.75
CA THR A 42 -2.17 -2.04 34.61
C THR A 42 -1.09 -2.49 33.64
N PRO A 43 -0.70 -3.79 33.65
CA PRO A 43 0.24 -4.33 32.66
C PRO A 43 -0.16 -4.01 31.21
N GLU A 44 -1.45 -4.13 30.87
CA GLU A 44 -1.94 -3.84 29.52
C GLU A 44 -1.79 -2.37 29.14
N GLN A 45 -1.91 -1.46 30.12
CA GLN A 45 -1.70 -0.03 29.91
C GLN A 45 -0.22 0.30 29.75
N ILE A 46 0.66 -0.46 30.41
CA ILE A 46 2.11 -0.32 30.27
C ILE A 46 2.54 -0.83 28.89
N ASP A 47 2.01 -1.96 28.43
CA ASP A 47 2.24 -2.47 27.05
C ASP A 47 1.78 -1.45 26.00
N LYS A 48 0.61 -0.85 26.21
CA LYS A 48 0.10 0.23 25.36
C LYS A 48 1.03 1.45 25.39
N ALA A 49 1.57 1.82 26.56
CA ALA A 49 2.50 2.94 26.69
C ALA A 49 3.84 2.67 25.97
N ASN A 50 4.36 1.44 26.05
CA ASN A 50 5.55 1.01 25.31
C ASN A 50 5.33 1.10 23.80
N GLU A 51 4.17 0.67 23.30
CA GLU A 51 3.85 0.76 21.89
C GLU A 51 3.72 2.21 21.41
N ILE A 52 3.07 3.08 22.20
CA ILE A 52 3.00 4.53 21.90
C ILE A 52 4.42 5.13 21.85
N ALA A 53 5.30 4.79 22.81
CA ALA A 53 6.67 5.29 22.84
C ALA A 53 7.45 4.88 21.59
N ARG A 54 7.35 3.61 21.20
CA ARG A 54 7.98 3.07 20.01
C ARG A 54 7.49 3.76 18.73
N LEU A 55 6.18 3.89 18.56
CA LEU A 55 5.58 4.54 17.38
C LEU A 55 6.03 6.01 17.23
N ARG A 56 6.24 6.72 18.35
CA ARG A 56 6.75 8.10 18.32
C ARG A 56 8.25 8.17 18.04
N ASN A 57 9.04 7.34 18.72
CA ASN A 57 10.50 7.44 18.67
C ASN A 57 11.09 6.87 17.38
N THR A 58 10.48 5.82 16.81
CA THR A 58 10.96 5.17 15.58
C THR A 58 10.16 5.59 14.35
N GLY A 59 8.87 5.87 14.52
CA GLY A 59 7.96 6.20 13.41
C GLY A 59 7.70 7.70 13.19
N GLY A 60 8.10 8.58 14.13
CA GLY A 60 7.88 10.03 14.02
C GLY A 60 6.41 10.47 14.07
N LEU A 61 5.50 9.55 14.43
CA LEU A 61 4.04 9.77 14.40
C LEU A 61 3.57 10.73 15.51
N SER A 62 2.56 11.53 15.19
CA SER A 62 1.86 12.40 16.14
C SER A 62 0.86 11.62 17.01
N LEU A 63 0.47 12.18 18.15
CA LEU A 63 -0.49 11.52 19.06
C LEU A 63 -1.88 11.34 18.43
N ALA A 64 -2.25 12.19 17.46
CA ALA A 64 -3.52 12.06 16.75
C ALA A 64 -3.52 10.84 15.82
N GLU A 65 -2.41 10.60 15.10
CA GLU A 65 -2.24 9.43 14.23
C GLU A 65 -2.18 8.13 15.04
N ILE A 66 -1.51 8.16 16.19
CA ILE A 66 -1.42 7.02 17.12
C ILE A 66 -2.81 6.67 17.68
N LYS A 67 -3.66 7.67 17.98
CA LYS A 67 -5.02 7.43 18.46
C LYS A 67 -5.86 6.66 17.42
N SER A 68 -5.79 7.08 16.16
CA SER A 68 -6.48 6.40 15.06
C SER A 68 -5.96 4.99 14.83
N HIS A 69 -4.66 4.76 15.05
CA HIS A 69 -4.02 3.44 14.88
C HIS A 69 -4.37 2.45 16.01
N LEU A 70 -4.39 2.90 17.27
CA LEU A 70 -4.67 2.03 18.42
C LEU A 70 -6.15 1.65 18.56
N GLY A 71 -7.06 2.42 17.96
CA GLY A 71 -8.48 2.08 17.91
C GLY A 71 -8.81 0.84 17.07
N ALA A 72 -7.91 0.45 16.16
CA ALA A 72 -8.12 -0.69 15.24
C ALA A 72 -7.52 -2.03 15.73
N ALA A 73 -6.71 -2.01 16.80
CA ALA A 73 -5.89 -3.16 17.23
C ALA A 73 -6.56 -4.05 18.29
N GLY A 74 -7.83 -4.40 18.08
CA GLY A 74 -8.60 -5.22 19.01
C GLY A 74 -9.00 -6.59 18.45
N ALA A 75 -8.06 -7.43 17.99
CA ALA A 75 -8.24 -8.88 17.91
C ALA A 75 -6.99 -9.65 17.44
N SER A 76 -6.64 -10.66 18.24
CA SER A 76 -5.88 -11.89 17.94
C SER A 76 -4.35 -11.89 18.09
N LYS A 77 -3.93 -12.83 18.95
CA LYS A 77 -2.56 -13.25 19.31
C LYS A 77 -2.15 -14.43 18.43
N ASP A 78 -1.06 -14.32 17.69
CA ASP A 78 -0.28 -15.49 17.24
C ASP A 78 1.23 -15.15 17.19
N PRO A 79 2.12 -15.78 17.98
CA PRO A 79 3.49 -15.32 18.20
C PRO A 79 4.53 -15.71 17.13
N LEU A 80 4.18 -16.44 16.06
CA LEU A 80 5.17 -17.10 15.20
C LEU A 80 5.47 -16.44 13.83
N ARG A 81 5.23 -15.13 13.66
CA ARG A 81 5.70 -14.37 12.49
C ARG A 81 6.43 -13.07 12.88
N GLY A 82 7.54 -13.22 13.61
CA GLY A 82 8.49 -12.14 13.95
C GLY A 82 9.34 -11.64 12.78
N GLY A 83 8.79 -11.61 11.57
CA GLY A 83 9.40 -11.03 10.38
C GLY A 83 8.82 -9.64 10.10
N ASP A 84 9.49 -8.64 10.65
CA ASP A 84 9.54 -7.24 10.22
C ASP A 84 8.19 -6.51 9.97
N LEU A 85 7.54 -6.06 11.04
CA LEU A 85 6.40 -5.12 10.99
C LEU A 85 6.77 -3.80 10.28
N THR A 86 8.05 -3.42 10.27
CA THR A 86 8.62 -2.27 9.56
C THR A 86 8.61 -2.43 8.03
N SER A 87 8.75 -3.66 7.50
CA SER A 87 8.63 -3.93 6.06
C SER A 87 7.23 -3.67 5.50
N ARG A 88 6.20 -3.68 6.36
CA ARG A 88 4.77 -3.61 5.96
C ARG A 88 4.22 -2.19 5.80
N MET A 89 5.02 -1.16 6.12
CA MET A 89 4.59 0.25 6.14
C MET A 89 5.43 1.18 5.24
N LEU A 90 6.32 0.63 4.42
CA LEU A 90 7.15 1.42 3.51
C LEU A 90 6.34 1.89 2.30
N SER A 91 6.58 3.13 1.88
CA SER A 91 6.08 3.64 0.60
C SER A 91 6.62 2.78 -0.58
N PRO A 92 5.94 2.74 -1.73
CA PRO A 92 6.39 1.93 -2.87
C PRO A 92 7.86 2.17 -3.25
N GLY A 93 8.28 3.44 -3.26
CA GLY A 93 9.67 3.83 -3.49
C GLY A 93 10.63 3.30 -2.42
N ALA A 94 10.24 3.38 -1.15
CA ALA A 94 11.06 2.86 -0.06
C ALA A 94 11.15 1.32 -0.08
N GLN A 95 10.10 0.63 -0.53
CA GLN A 95 10.13 -0.81 -0.79
C GLN A 95 11.14 -1.17 -1.89
N VAL A 96 11.15 -0.44 -3.02
CA VAL A 96 12.14 -0.66 -4.08
C VAL A 96 13.55 -0.43 -3.57
N ARG A 97 13.79 0.69 -2.86
CA ARG A 97 15.10 0.99 -2.28
C ARG A 97 15.59 -0.12 -1.38
N ARG A 98 14.72 -0.62 -0.50
CA ARG A 98 15.03 -1.73 0.41
C ARG A 98 15.43 -2.98 -0.38
N ARG A 99 14.60 -3.44 -1.31
CA ARG A 99 14.87 -4.66 -2.11
C ARG A 99 16.14 -4.53 -2.95
N ARG A 100 16.41 -3.34 -3.49
CA ARG A 100 17.65 -3.03 -4.20
C ARG A 100 18.86 -3.21 -3.28
N LEU A 101 18.81 -2.66 -2.06
CA LEU A 101 19.88 -2.76 -1.07
C LEU A 101 20.05 -4.20 -0.54
N GLU A 102 18.95 -4.91 -0.29
CA GLU A 102 18.95 -6.33 0.12
C GLU A 102 19.64 -7.22 -0.93
N ARG A 103 19.54 -6.88 -2.22
CA ARG A 103 20.26 -7.56 -3.32
C ARG A 103 21.67 -7.02 -3.58
N GLY A 104 22.17 -6.08 -2.78
CA GLY A 104 23.51 -5.49 -2.94
C GLY A 104 23.67 -4.62 -4.21
N LEU A 105 22.57 -4.15 -4.81
CA LEU A 105 22.60 -3.42 -6.07
C LEU A 105 22.81 -1.91 -5.86
N SER A 106 23.69 -1.31 -6.66
CA SER A 106 23.78 0.15 -6.76
C SER A 106 22.56 0.70 -7.50
N LEU A 107 22.25 1.99 -7.28
CA LEU A 107 21.17 2.68 -8.00
C LEU A 107 21.42 2.63 -9.51
N GLN A 108 22.67 2.83 -9.95
CA GLN A 108 23.09 2.79 -11.34
C GLN A 108 22.89 1.40 -11.96
N LYS A 109 23.23 0.34 -11.21
CA LYS A 109 23.05 -1.03 -11.69
C LYS A 109 21.57 -1.35 -11.91
N LEU A 110 20.71 -1.03 -10.93
CA LEU A 110 19.27 -1.26 -11.09
C LEU A 110 18.68 -0.41 -12.22
N ALA A 111 19.06 0.87 -12.32
CA ALA A 111 18.60 1.74 -13.40
C ALA A 111 18.97 1.19 -14.80
N SER A 112 20.22 0.70 -14.95
CA SER A 112 20.70 0.06 -16.17
C SER A 112 19.92 -1.22 -16.49
N ASP A 113 19.68 -2.08 -15.50
CA ASP A 113 18.96 -3.35 -15.69
C ASP A 113 17.52 -3.13 -16.14
N LEU A 114 16.88 -2.07 -15.63
CA LEU A 114 15.50 -1.72 -15.95
C LEU A 114 15.38 -0.86 -17.22
N GLY A 115 16.49 -0.38 -17.78
CA GLY A 115 16.47 0.55 -18.93
C GLY A 115 15.85 1.91 -18.61
N VAL A 116 16.00 2.39 -17.37
CA VAL A 116 15.46 3.69 -16.91
C VAL A 116 16.58 4.60 -16.42
N SER A 117 16.33 5.91 -16.37
CA SER A 117 17.34 6.84 -15.86
C SER A 117 17.54 6.68 -14.35
N ALA A 118 18.79 6.83 -13.88
CA ALA A 118 19.09 6.79 -12.44
C ALA A 118 18.39 7.92 -11.67
N SER A 119 18.13 9.07 -12.30
CA SER A 119 17.40 10.19 -11.69
C SER A 119 15.92 9.87 -11.51
N THR A 120 15.28 9.22 -12.50
CA THR A 120 13.90 8.69 -12.38
C THR A 120 13.80 7.70 -11.23
N LEU A 121 14.69 6.71 -11.19
CA LEU A 121 14.69 5.68 -10.14
C LEU A 121 14.95 6.29 -8.75
N SER A 122 15.91 7.21 -8.62
CA SER A 122 16.19 7.92 -7.36
C SER A 122 15.00 8.73 -6.86
N THR A 123 14.32 9.41 -7.78
CA THR A 123 13.13 10.21 -7.46
C THR A 123 11.99 9.32 -7.01
N PHE A 124 11.78 8.19 -7.69
CA PHE A 124 10.79 7.19 -7.31
C PHE A 124 11.09 6.61 -5.92
N GLU A 125 12.31 6.15 -5.67
CA GLU A 125 12.72 5.58 -4.37
C GLU A 125 12.47 6.54 -3.20
N ARG A 126 12.59 7.86 -3.44
CA ARG A 126 12.43 8.89 -2.43
C ARG A 126 10.97 9.32 -2.22
N THR A 127 10.24 9.50 -3.31
CA THR A 127 8.94 10.19 -3.29
C THR A 127 7.75 9.28 -3.52
N SER A 128 7.97 8.10 -4.13
CA SER A 128 6.92 7.24 -4.70
C SER A 128 5.99 7.93 -5.71
N LYS A 129 6.25 9.20 -6.08
CA LYS A 129 5.41 9.98 -6.99
C LYS A 129 5.89 9.82 -8.43
N GLY A 130 4.96 10.02 -9.38
CA GLY A 130 5.26 10.12 -10.80
C GLY A 130 5.69 8.81 -11.47
N ALA A 131 5.44 7.65 -10.84
CA ALA A 131 5.67 6.37 -11.48
C ALA A 131 4.55 6.06 -12.48
N SER A 132 4.92 5.68 -13.70
CA SER A 132 3.97 5.12 -14.64
C SER A 132 3.66 3.66 -14.29
N VAL A 133 2.51 3.17 -14.74
CA VAL A 133 2.17 1.75 -14.67
C VAL A 133 3.27 0.89 -15.32
N LYS A 134 3.82 1.35 -16.45
CA LYS A 134 4.97 0.70 -17.10
C LYS A 134 6.17 0.57 -16.14
N LEU A 135 6.58 1.64 -15.47
CA LEU A 135 7.72 1.59 -14.53
C LEU A 135 7.45 0.65 -13.35
N LEU A 136 6.26 0.73 -12.75
CA LEU A 136 5.87 -0.14 -11.65
C LEU A 136 5.84 -1.60 -12.07
N ARG A 137 5.40 -1.88 -13.30
CA ARG A 137 5.45 -3.22 -13.88
C ARG A 137 6.88 -3.72 -14.02
N THR A 138 7.76 -2.94 -14.65
CA THR A 138 9.17 -3.33 -14.82
C THR A 138 9.84 -3.62 -13.46
N LEU A 139 9.53 -2.82 -12.44
CA LEU A 139 10.02 -3.04 -11.08
C LEU A 139 9.46 -4.32 -10.45
N ALA A 140 8.15 -4.53 -10.56
CA ALA A 140 7.47 -5.70 -10.05
C ALA A 140 8.04 -6.99 -10.66
N ASP A 141 8.22 -7.02 -11.99
CA ASP A 141 8.85 -8.12 -12.72
C ASP A 141 10.28 -8.39 -12.26
N TYR A 142 11.11 -7.35 -12.16
CA TYR A 142 12.50 -7.48 -11.72
C TYR A 142 12.63 -8.07 -10.31
N PHE A 143 11.70 -7.73 -9.42
CA PHE A 143 11.69 -8.24 -8.05
C PHE A 143 10.89 -9.53 -7.87
N GLY A 144 10.14 -9.99 -8.88
CA GLY A 144 9.28 -11.18 -8.79
C GLY A 144 8.12 -10.99 -7.83
N ILE A 145 7.54 -9.79 -7.80
CA ILE A 145 6.40 -9.40 -6.95
C ILE A 145 5.30 -8.78 -7.80
N THR A 146 4.13 -8.52 -7.22
CA THR A 146 3.04 -7.81 -7.90
C THR A 146 3.09 -6.29 -7.63
N ILE A 147 2.42 -5.49 -8.47
CA ILE A 147 2.32 -4.03 -8.26
C ILE A 147 1.58 -3.73 -6.93
N THR A 148 0.61 -4.54 -6.55
CA THR A 148 -0.12 -4.45 -5.28
C THR A 148 0.82 -4.71 -4.11
N GLN A 149 1.66 -5.74 -4.18
CA GLN A 149 2.67 -6.01 -3.16
C GLN A 149 3.71 -4.89 -3.03
N LEU A 150 4.03 -4.23 -4.15
CA LEU A 150 4.92 -3.07 -4.16
C LEU A 150 4.24 -1.81 -3.60
N SER A 151 2.96 -1.62 -3.90
CA SER A 151 2.27 -0.34 -3.71
C SER A 151 1.36 -0.27 -2.49
N ALA A 152 1.04 -1.41 -1.88
CA ALA A 152 0.05 -1.50 -0.84
C ALA A 152 0.56 -2.26 0.39
N ALA A 153 -0.04 -1.97 1.54
CA ALA A 153 0.20 -2.75 2.74
C ALA A 153 -0.35 -4.19 2.54
N PRO A 154 0.33 -5.23 3.05
CA PRO A 154 -0.17 -6.60 2.97
C PRO A 154 -1.55 -6.69 3.64
N GLN A 155 -2.57 -7.12 2.88
CA GLN A 155 -3.90 -7.38 3.42
C GLN A 155 -4.03 -8.88 3.76
N PRO A 156 -4.69 -9.26 4.87
CA PRO A 156 -4.96 -10.66 5.16
C PRO A 156 -5.73 -11.31 4.00
N ALA A 157 -5.25 -12.48 3.55
CA ALA A 157 -5.85 -13.24 2.45
C ALA A 157 -7.14 -13.96 2.90
N VAL A 158 -8.12 -13.21 3.41
CA VAL A 158 -9.42 -13.77 3.84
C VAL A 158 -10.41 -13.62 2.70
N MET A 159 -11.01 -14.74 2.27
CA MET A 159 -12.09 -14.73 1.29
C MET A 159 -13.34 -14.10 1.90
N GLY A 160 -14.00 -13.23 1.13
CA GLY A 160 -15.22 -12.56 1.58
C GLY A 160 -15.73 -11.52 0.59
N PRO A 161 -16.92 -10.94 0.84
CA PRO A 161 -17.42 -9.85 0.02
C PRO A 161 -16.58 -8.59 0.20
N VAL A 162 -16.24 -7.93 -0.90
CA VAL A 162 -15.69 -6.56 -0.87
C VAL A 162 -16.83 -5.60 -1.14
N ARG A 163 -17.22 -4.78 -0.15
CA ARG A 163 -18.26 -3.78 -0.39
C ARG A 163 -17.72 -2.59 -1.15
N ARG A 164 -18.64 -1.84 -1.75
CA ARG A 164 -18.34 -0.57 -2.41
C ARG A 164 -17.57 0.33 -1.42
N ASN A 165 -16.39 0.79 -1.83
CA ASN A 165 -15.46 1.64 -1.07
C ASN A 165 -14.67 0.96 0.07
N GLU A 166 -14.82 -0.34 0.29
CA GLU A 166 -14.00 -1.08 1.28
C GLU A 166 -12.76 -1.73 0.65
N GLY A 167 -12.76 -1.90 -0.68
CA GLY A 167 -11.64 -2.44 -1.42
C GLY A 167 -10.36 -1.61 -1.25
N GLN A 168 -9.22 -2.29 -1.17
CA GLN A 168 -7.92 -1.64 -1.04
C GLN A 168 -7.66 -0.72 -2.24
N ARG A 169 -7.42 0.56 -1.95
CA ARG A 169 -7.10 1.56 -2.97
C ARG A 169 -5.59 1.60 -3.20
N LEU A 170 -5.19 1.40 -4.45
CA LEU A 170 -3.84 1.62 -4.93
C LEU A 170 -3.72 3.07 -5.42
N THR A 171 -2.70 3.75 -4.93
CA THR A 171 -2.39 5.14 -5.30
C THR A 171 -0.97 5.21 -5.85
N ASN A 172 -0.63 6.31 -6.52
CA ASN A 172 0.67 6.55 -7.15
C ASN A 172 0.98 5.66 -8.37
N LEU A 173 -0.06 5.27 -9.12
CA LEU A 173 0.07 4.50 -10.37
C LEU A 173 0.26 5.39 -11.62
N GLY A 174 0.48 6.69 -11.40
CA GLY A 174 0.50 7.74 -12.42
C GLY A 174 -0.56 8.80 -12.15
N GLU A 175 -0.48 9.91 -12.87
CA GLU A 175 -1.44 11.01 -12.72
C GLU A 175 -2.82 10.61 -13.22
N GLY A 176 -3.86 10.94 -12.44
CA GLY A 176 -5.25 10.63 -12.82
C GLY A 176 -5.65 9.15 -12.73
N ILE A 177 -4.81 8.29 -12.15
CA ILE A 177 -5.07 6.84 -12.05
C ILE A 177 -5.41 6.47 -10.61
N VAL A 178 -6.60 5.91 -10.43
CA VAL A 178 -7.06 5.37 -9.15
C VAL A 178 -7.54 3.95 -9.36
N VAL A 179 -6.93 3.01 -8.64
CA VAL A 179 -7.26 1.58 -8.76
C VAL A 179 -7.74 1.06 -7.42
N ARG A 180 -8.75 0.21 -7.46
CA ARG A 180 -9.30 -0.46 -6.28
C ARG A 180 -9.33 -1.96 -6.51
N ALA A 181 -8.74 -2.72 -5.60
CA ALA A 181 -8.93 -4.17 -5.54
C ALA A 181 -10.38 -4.46 -5.12
N ILE A 182 -11.09 -5.26 -5.92
CA ILE A 182 -12.51 -5.60 -5.69
C ILE A 182 -12.74 -7.07 -5.36
N ALA A 183 -11.67 -7.80 -5.09
CA ALA A 183 -11.69 -9.15 -4.55
C ALA A 183 -10.63 -9.30 -3.45
N THR A 184 -10.78 -10.30 -2.58
CA THR A 184 -9.85 -10.67 -1.49
C THR A 184 -9.59 -12.18 -1.47
N GLY A 185 -8.56 -12.63 -0.74
CA GLY A 185 -8.15 -14.04 -0.66
C GLY A 185 -6.92 -14.38 -1.50
N ASP A 186 -6.47 -15.63 -1.40
CA ASP A 186 -5.45 -16.23 -2.25
C ASP A 186 -6.07 -16.57 -3.61
N ARG A 187 -5.58 -15.93 -4.68
CA ARG A 187 -6.33 -15.84 -5.95
C ARG A 187 -5.42 -16.01 -7.14
N MET A 188 -5.90 -16.78 -8.12
CA MET A 188 -5.32 -16.78 -9.47
C MET A 188 -5.70 -15.51 -10.23
N MET A 189 -6.91 -15.00 -10.02
CA MET A 189 -7.41 -13.78 -10.65
C MET A 189 -7.20 -12.55 -9.78
N ASP A 190 -6.81 -11.47 -10.43
CA ASP A 190 -6.60 -10.20 -9.77
C ASP A 190 -7.53 -9.14 -10.36
N CYS A 191 -8.72 -9.07 -9.74
CA CYS A 191 -9.84 -8.25 -10.19
C CYS A 191 -9.76 -6.84 -9.61
N LYS A 192 -9.72 -5.84 -10.48
CA LYS A 192 -9.63 -4.42 -10.09
C LYS A 192 -10.62 -3.55 -10.83
N GLU A 193 -11.11 -2.55 -10.11
CA GLU A 193 -11.80 -1.41 -10.69
C GLU A 193 -10.79 -0.27 -10.89
N TRP A 194 -10.74 0.26 -12.11
CA TRP A 194 -9.88 1.36 -12.50
C TRP A 194 -10.73 2.59 -12.80
N ASN A 195 -10.34 3.72 -12.21
CA ASN A 195 -10.88 5.03 -12.52
C ASN A 195 -9.76 5.86 -13.15
N LEU A 196 -9.93 6.18 -14.43
CA LEU A 196 -8.94 6.85 -15.27
C LEU A 196 -9.44 8.25 -15.61
N ALA A 197 -8.81 9.30 -15.08
CA ALA A 197 -9.11 10.67 -15.46
C ALA A 197 -8.82 10.92 -16.96
N PRO A 198 -9.37 11.98 -17.56
CA PRO A 198 -9.02 12.38 -18.93
C PRO A 198 -7.50 12.46 -19.13
N GLY A 199 -6.98 11.82 -20.19
CA GLY A 199 -5.56 11.77 -20.49
C GLY A 199 -4.72 10.81 -19.62
N ALA A 200 -5.32 10.15 -18.62
CA ALA A 200 -4.62 9.10 -17.87
C ALA A 200 -4.23 7.95 -18.79
N GLN A 201 -2.99 7.48 -18.67
CA GLN A 201 -2.40 6.51 -19.59
C GLN A 201 -1.37 5.60 -18.89
N SER A 202 -1.03 4.49 -19.55
CA SER A 202 0.05 3.60 -19.11
C SER A 202 1.46 4.20 -19.22
N SER A 203 1.60 5.29 -20.00
CA SER A 203 2.86 5.94 -20.37
C SER A 203 3.85 4.99 -21.04
N GLY A 204 3.40 4.44 -22.17
CA GLY A 204 4.14 3.50 -23.02
C GLY A 204 3.61 2.07 -22.93
N SER A 205 4.13 1.21 -23.81
CA SER A 205 3.75 -0.20 -23.85
C SER A 205 4.54 -1.06 -22.87
N TYR A 206 3.88 -2.10 -22.39
CA TYR A 206 4.40 -3.13 -21.50
C TYR A 206 3.76 -4.48 -21.84
N ASN A 207 4.27 -5.55 -21.24
CA ASN A 207 3.73 -6.90 -21.36
C ASN A 207 4.04 -7.67 -20.08
N HIS A 208 3.32 -8.76 -19.84
CA HIS A 208 3.62 -9.69 -18.74
C HIS A 208 3.07 -11.09 -19.02
N ALA A 209 3.45 -12.06 -18.21
CA ALA A 209 2.85 -13.39 -18.29
C ALA A 209 1.35 -13.33 -17.93
N GLY A 210 0.57 -14.19 -18.57
CA GLY A 210 -0.85 -14.36 -18.27
C GLY A 210 -1.78 -13.86 -19.35
N GLU A 211 -3.01 -13.60 -18.91
CA GLU A 211 -4.15 -13.20 -19.72
C GLU A 211 -4.86 -12.04 -19.04
N GLU A 212 -5.46 -11.17 -19.85
CA GLU A 212 -6.19 -10.00 -19.39
C GLU A 212 -7.58 -9.93 -20.01
N PHE A 213 -8.53 -9.55 -19.17
CA PHE A 213 -9.89 -9.23 -19.56
C PHE A 213 -10.22 -7.82 -19.08
N VAL A 214 -10.66 -6.98 -20.02
CA VAL A 214 -11.01 -5.58 -19.80
C VAL A 214 -12.47 -5.39 -20.16
N PHE A 215 -13.24 -4.75 -19.28
CA PHE A 215 -14.64 -4.40 -19.52
C PHE A 215 -14.87 -2.94 -19.11
N VAL A 216 -15.36 -2.11 -20.04
CA VAL A 216 -15.60 -0.69 -19.77
C VAL A 216 -16.97 -0.51 -19.12
N LEU A 217 -16.97 0.01 -17.89
CA LEU A 217 -18.19 0.32 -17.13
C LEU A 217 -18.79 1.66 -17.56
N SER A 218 -17.94 2.65 -17.81
CA SER A 218 -18.34 3.99 -18.29
C SER A 218 -17.19 4.72 -18.98
N GLY A 219 -17.51 5.69 -19.84
CA GLY A 219 -16.52 6.51 -20.54
C GLY A 219 -15.92 5.81 -21.75
N CYS A 220 -14.65 6.12 -22.06
CA CYS A 220 -13.94 5.61 -23.24
C CYS A 220 -12.51 5.21 -22.87
N LEU A 221 -12.11 4.00 -23.28
CA LEU A 221 -10.76 3.49 -23.15
C LEU A 221 -10.22 3.22 -24.56
N GLU A 222 -9.06 3.78 -24.88
CA GLU A 222 -8.32 3.36 -26.07
C GLU A 222 -7.20 2.41 -25.64
N LEU A 223 -7.22 1.19 -26.20
CA LEU A 223 -6.30 0.11 -25.87
C LEU A 223 -5.60 -0.33 -27.16
N SER A 224 -4.28 -0.28 -27.16
CA SER A 224 -3.43 -0.78 -28.25
C SER A 224 -2.80 -2.09 -27.83
N VAL A 225 -2.99 -3.16 -28.62
CA VAL A 225 -2.44 -4.49 -28.36
C VAL A 225 -1.76 -5.04 -29.61
N ASP A 226 -0.54 -5.56 -29.47
CA ASP A 226 0.20 -6.19 -30.56
C ASP A 226 -0.60 -7.35 -31.19
N GLY A 227 -0.83 -7.25 -32.50
CA GLY A 227 -1.61 -8.22 -33.28
C GLY A 227 -3.12 -7.93 -33.35
N ILE A 228 -3.63 -6.97 -32.58
CA ILE A 228 -5.03 -6.51 -32.65
C ILE A 228 -5.10 -5.08 -33.21
N GLY A 229 -4.14 -4.22 -32.86
CA GLY A 229 -4.11 -2.80 -33.21
C GLY A 229 -4.65 -1.92 -32.09
N SER A 230 -4.95 -0.66 -32.40
CA SER A 230 -5.59 0.28 -31.46
C SER A 230 -7.11 0.19 -31.59
N VAL A 231 -7.79 -0.08 -30.48
CA VAL A 231 -9.24 -0.16 -30.40
C VAL A 231 -9.78 0.80 -29.36
N ARG A 232 -10.88 1.48 -29.68
CA ARG A 232 -11.64 2.28 -28.71
C ARG A 232 -12.80 1.46 -28.19
N LEU A 233 -12.85 1.33 -26.87
CA LEU A 233 -13.88 0.63 -26.12
C LEU A 233 -14.72 1.66 -25.37
N PHE A 234 -16.04 1.55 -25.51
CA PHE A 234 -17.04 2.37 -24.82
C PHE A 234 -17.76 1.53 -23.76
N ALA A 235 -18.64 2.15 -22.98
CA ALA A 235 -19.42 1.46 -21.95
C ALA A 235 -20.13 0.21 -22.49
N GLY A 236 -19.90 -0.94 -21.85
CA GLY A 236 -20.43 -2.24 -22.28
C GLY A 236 -19.49 -3.05 -23.17
N ASP A 237 -18.47 -2.42 -23.76
CA ASP A 237 -17.47 -3.11 -24.58
C ASP A 237 -16.43 -3.82 -23.71
N SER A 238 -15.83 -4.86 -24.27
CA SER A 238 -14.77 -5.63 -23.63
C SER A 238 -13.70 -6.07 -24.59
N LEU A 239 -12.52 -6.37 -24.06
CA LEU A 239 -11.44 -7.02 -24.79
C LEU A 239 -10.75 -8.06 -23.91
N TYR A 240 -10.50 -9.22 -24.50
CA TYR A 240 -9.66 -10.27 -23.95
C TYR A 240 -8.40 -10.42 -24.79
N PHE A 241 -7.24 -10.57 -24.15
CA PHE A 241 -5.98 -10.81 -24.84
C PHE A 241 -4.93 -11.48 -23.94
N GLU A 242 -3.96 -12.15 -24.56
CA GLU A 242 -2.79 -12.68 -23.86
C GLU A 242 -1.86 -11.52 -23.45
N SER A 243 -1.55 -11.40 -22.16
CA SER A 243 -0.76 -10.30 -21.60
C SER A 243 0.68 -10.23 -22.10
N VAL A 244 1.18 -11.31 -22.70
CA VAL A 244 2.53 -11.37 -23.29
C VAL A 244 2.65 -10.49 -24.53
N ARG A 245 1.52 -10.11 -25.14
CA ARG A 245 1.47 -9.12 -26.22
C ARG A 245 1.75 -7.75 -25.62
N LYS A 246 2.62 -6.95 -26.27
CA LYS A 246 2.80 -5.58 -25.82
C LYS A 246 1.50 -4.82 -25.96
N HIS A 247 1.16 -4.10 -24.91
CA HIS A 247 -0.06 -3.33 -24.87
C HIS A 247 0.14 -2.01 -24.12
N SER A 248 -0.69 -1.04 -24.46
CA SER A 248 -0.75 0.28 -23.82
C SER A 248 -2.16 0.82 -23.87
N TRP A 249 -2.50 1.71 -22.95
CA TRP A 249 -3.84 2.27 -22.87
C TRP A 249 -3.81 3.75 -22.51
N ILE A 250 -4.89 4.43 -22.87
CA ILE A 250 -5.17 5.82 -22.54
C ILE A 250 -6.68 6.01 -22.39
N ASN A 251 -7.11 6.92 -21.53
CA ASN A 251 -8.44 7.51 -21.60
C ASN A 251 -8.38 8.74 -22.54
N PRO A 252 -8.82 8.62 -23.82
CA PRO A 252 -8.82 9.74 -24.75
C PRO A 252 -10.02 10.69 -24.56
N GLY A 253 -10.97 10.33 -23.68
CA GLY A 253 -12.19 11.06 -23.45
C GLY A 253 -12.01 12.31 -22.59
N LEU A 254 -13.09 13.08 -22.49
CA LEU A 254 -13.17 14.27 -21.63
C LEU A 254 -13.72 13.98 -20.23
N GLU A 255 -14.18 12.74 -20.00
CA GLU A 255 -14.74 12.27 -18.73
C GLU A 255 -13.91 11.13 -18.15
N THR A 256 -14.07 10.85 -16.86
CA THR A 256 -13.44 9.71 -16.22
C THR A 256 -13.94 8.40 -16.82
N CYS A 257 -13.02 7.56 -17.29
CA CYS A 257 -13.31 6.21 -17.73
C CYS A 257 -13.23 5.23 -16.55
N GLN A 258 -14.27 4.43 -16.36
CA GLN A 258 -14.32 3.36 -15.36
C GLN A 258 -14.20 2.00 -16.04
N VAL A 259 -13.29 1.17 -15.57
CA VAL A 259 -12.94 -0.09 -16.21
C VAL A 259 -12.82 -1.19 -15.17
N LEU A 260 -13.45 -2.33 -15.41
CA LEU A 260 -13.14 -3.58 -14.74
C LEU A 260 -11.98 -4.24 -15.48
N TRP A 261 -10.89 -4.48 -14.77
CA TRP A 261 -9.70 -5.11 -15.32
C TRP A 261 -9.35 -6.34 -14.49
N VAL A 262 -9.33 -7.49 -15.13
CA VAL A 262 -9.02 -8.77 -14.51
C VAL A 262 -7.80 -9.35 -15.21
N ASN A 263 -6.80 -9.75 -14.43
CA ASN A 263 -5.61 -10.44 -14.92
C ASN A 263 -5.41 -11.79 -14.22
N THR A 264 -4.86 -12.77 -14.93
CA THR A 264 -4.45 -14.06 -14.38
C THR A 264 -3.12 -14.50 -15.00
N PRO A 265 -2.09 -14.91 -14.22
CA PRO A 265 -2.08 -14.93 -12.76
C PRO A 265 -2.09 -13.52 -12.16
N ALA A 266 -2.26 -13.42 -10.84
CA ALA A 266 -2.16 -12.16 -10.13
C ALA A 266 -0.77 -11.53 -10.35
N SER A 267 -0.74 -10.48 -11.18
CA SER A 267 0.48 -9.84 -11.64
C SER A 267 0.54 -8.37 -11.22
N PHE A 268 -0.58 -7.77 -10.81
CA PHE A 268 -0.70 -6.35 -10.50
C PHE A 268 -0.94 -6.11 -9.00
#